data_AF-A0A840W069-F1
#
_entry.id   AF-A0A840W069-F1
#
_cell.length_a   1.000
_cell.length_b   1.000
_cell.length_c   1.000
_cell.angle_alpha   90.00
_cell.angle_beta   90.00
_cell.angle_gamma   90.00
#
_symmetry.space_group_name_H-M   'P 1'
#
loop_
_entity.id
_entity.type
_entity.pdbx_description
1 polymer ?
#
loop_
_entity_poly.entity_id
_entity_poly.type
_entity_poly.pdbx_seq_one_letter_code
_entity_poly.pdbx_strand_id
1 'polypeptide(L)'
;MSVEIVTPVLVPGILQCESYARFAIAEGRPNDPLNIIDDLVRVRLSLLRDALRVSAIFPESALACAPDSVRADQAGHLLKLSQEGRARVHLVPGVLVGVTSPFQVYRLRDEKEVATSDHVRGTVVFSEPSDLTRFRDLARAARGYARPLSESLRVLKEAAEDAW
;
A
#
# COMPACT_ATOMS: atom_id res chain seq x y z
N MET A 1 14.28 5.54 -9.05
CA MET A 1 13.37 6.09 -8.03
C MET A 1 12.66 4.93 -7.37
N SER A 2 12.61 4.95 -6.05
CA SER A 2 11.91 3.93 -5.26
C SER A 2 11.11 4.59 -4.17
N VAL A 3 10.10 3.88 -3.68
CA VAL A 3 9.33 4.30 -2.52
C VAL A 3 9.14 3.12 -1.58
N GLU A 4 9.33 3.36 -0.29
CA GLU A 4 8.86 2.46 0.76
C GLU A 4 7.57 3.03 1.34
N ILE A 5 6.51 2.23 1.34
CA ILE A 5 5.17 2.62 1.74
C ILE A 5 4.75 1.73 2.91
N VAL A 6 4.30 2.35 3.98
CA VAL A 6 3.74 1.66 5.14
C VAL A 6 2.32 2.14 5.34
N THR A 7 1.36 1.22 5.33
CA THR A 7 -0.05 1.53 5.56
C THR A 7 -0.58 0.71 6.73
N PRO A 8 -1.34 1.33 7.65
CA PRO A 8 -1.77 0.62 8.86
C PRO A 8 -3.08 -0.16 8.72
N VAL A 9 -3.86 0.08 7.65
CA VAL A 9 -5.21 -0.48 7.50
C VAL A 9 -5.44 -1.10 6.14
N LEU A 10 -5.19 -0.36 5.06
CA LEU A 10 -5.52 -0.79 3.69
C LEU A 10 -4.27 -1.13 2.88
N VAL A 11 -4.47 -1.85 1.78
CA VAL A 11 -3.43 -2.03 0.76
C VAL A 11 -3.03 -0.64 0.23
N PRO A 12 -1.72 -0.33 0.07
CA PRO A 12 -1.28 0.95 -0.48
C PRO A 12 -1.99 1.30 -1.77
N GLY A 13 -2.56 2.51 -1.84
CA GLY A 13 -3.39 2.95 -2.96
C GLY A 13 -2.76 2.73 -4.33
N ILE A 14 -1.46 3.00 -4.45
CA ILE A 14 -0.71 2.85 -5.70
C ILE A 14 -0.57 1.40 -6.18
N LEU A 15 -0.84 0.41 -5.32
CA LEU A 15 -0.79 -1.02 -5.62
C LEU A 15 -2.17 -1.66 -5.69
N GLN A 16 -3.24 -0.87 -5.67
CA GLN A 16 -4.60 -1.39 -5.72
C GLN A 16 -4.99 -1.77 -7.15
N CYS A 17 -5.70 -2.90 -7.29
CA CYS A 17 -6.44 -3.22 -8.50
C CYS A 17 -7.72 -2.37 -8.58
N GLU A 18 -8.39 -2.40 -9.73
CA GLU A 18 -9.61 -1.62 -9.95
C GLU A 18 -10.72 -1.92 -8.94
N SER A 19 -11.02 -3.21 -8.70
CA SER A 19 -12.09 -3.64 -7.80
C SER A 19 -11.82 -3.22 -6.35
N TYR A 20 -10.58 -3.37 -5.87
CA TYR A 20 -10.19 -2.93 -4.53
C TYR A 20 -10.16 -1.40 -4.40
N ALA A 21 -9.64 -0.70 -5.40
CA ALA A 21 -9.64 0.76 -5.41
C ALA A 21 -11.06 1.31 -5.36
N ARG A 22 -11.99 0.74 -6.15
CA ARG A 22 -13.41 1.09 -6.12
C ARG A 22 -14.02 0.85 -4.75
N PHE A 23 -13.80 -0.34 -4.18
CA PHE A 23 -14.27 -0.70 -2.84
C PHE A 23 -13.80 0.31 -1.79
N ALA A 24 -12.48 0.52 -1.69
CA ALA A 24 -11.90 1.41 -0.69
C ALA A 24 -12.35 2.89 -0.85
N ILE A 25 -12.49 3.38 -2.08
CA ILE A 25 -12.93 4.76 -2.34
C ILE A 25 -14.41 4.93 -2.00
N ALA A 26 -15.27 3.97 -2.35
CA ALA A 26 -16.70 4.02 -2.06
C ALA A 26 -16.98 4.01 -0.55
N GLU A 27 -16.29 3.17 0.22
CA GLU A 27 -16.42 3.11 1.69
C GLU A 27 -16.09 4.45 2.36
N GLY A 28 -15.10 5.19 1.85
CA GLY A 28 -14.74 6.51 2.38
C GLY A 28 -15.64 7.66 1.92
N ARG A 29 -16.58 7.40 1.00
CA ARG A 29 -17.36 8.44 0.29
C ARG A 29 -18.81 7.97 0.06
N PRO A 30 -19.55 7.61 1.13
CA PRO A 30 -20.86 6.94 1.01
C PRO A 30 -21.95 7.77 0.33
N ASN A 31 -21.77 9.10 0.25
CA ASN A 31 -22.75 10.03 -0.33
C ASN A 31 -22.33 10.55 -1.72
N ASP A 32 -21.16 10.16 -2.22
CA ASP A 32 -20.69 10.63 -3.52
C ASP A 32 -21.36 9.85 -4.67
N PRO A 33 -21.72 10.51 -5.78
CA PRO A 33 -22.25 9.83 -6.96
C PRO A 33 -21.25 8.82 -7.55
N LEU A 34 -21.74 7.71 -8.12
CA LEU A 34 -20.90 6.64 -8.67
C LEU A 34 -19.94 7.12 -9.77
N ASN A 35 -20.32 8.10 -10.59
CA ASN A 35 -19.43 8.66 -11.60
C ASN A 35 -18.22 9.38 -10.99
N ILE A 36 -18.38 9.99 -9.80
CA ILE A 36 -17.26 10.60 -9.06
C ILE A 36 -16.34 9.50 -8.51
N ILE A 37 -16.91 8.39 -8.04
CA ILE A 37 -16.11 7.23 -7.62
C ILE A 37 -15.30 6.69 -8.79
N ASP A 38 -15.91 6.54 -9.97
CA ASP A 38 -15.25 6.07 -11.18
C ASP A 38 -14.07 6.98 -11.58
N ASP A 39 -14.26 8.30 -11.52
CA ASP A 39 -13.21 9.29 -11.78
C ASP A 39 -12.02 9.13 -10.83
N LEU A 40 -12.30 8.98 -9.53
CA LEU A 40 -11.27 8.79 -8.51
C LEU A 40 -10.53 7.46 -8.67
N VAL A 41 -11.22 6.39 -9.07
CA VAL A 41 -10.60 5.10 -9.40
C VAL A 41 -9.65 5.25 -10.59
N ARG A 42 -10.07 5.94 -11.66
CA ARG A 42 -9.19 6.20 -12.81
C ARG A 42 -7.93 6.96 -12.42
N VAL A 43 -8.06 7.99 -11.57
CA VAL A 43 -6.91 8.72 -11.03
C VAL A 43 -6.02 7.77 -10.23
N ARG A 44 -6.58 6.97 -9.32
CA ARG A 44 -5.85 6.00 -8.49
C ARG A 44 -4.99 5.04 -9.31
N LEU A 45 -5.58 4.42 -10.34
CA LEU A 45 -4.91 3.44 -11.18
C LEU A 45 -3.80 4.04 -12.06
N SER A 46 -3.85 5.36 -12.32
CA SER A 46 -2.83 6.07 -13.10
C SER A 46 -1.55 6.40 -12.31
N LEU A 47 -1.54 6.22 -10.98
CA LEU A 47 -0.45 6.67 -10.11
C LEU A 47 0.81 5.81 -10.23
N LEU A 48 0.67 4.51 -10.53
CA LEU A 48 1.81 3.60 -10.62
C LEU A 48 2.55 3.77 -11.96
N ARG A 49 3.53 4.68 -11.97
CA ARG A 49 4.45 4.91 -13.09
C ARG A 49 5.32 3.68 -13.37
N ASP A 50 5.70 3.45 -14.62
CA ASP A 50 6.50 2.26 -15.02
C ASP A 50 7.88 2.18 -14.37
N ALA A 51 8.51 3.32 -14.08
CA ALA A 51 9.86 3.38 -13.50
C ALA A 51 9.92 3.35 -11.96
N LEU A 52 8.76 3.33 -11.27
CA LEU A 52 8.71 3.38 -9.81
C LEU A 52 8.73 1.96 -9.24
N ARG A 53 9.75 1.67 -8.41
CA ARG A 53 9.80 0.43 -7.61
C ARG A 53 9.19 0.68 -6.23
N VAL A 54 8.24 -0.14 -5.84
CA VAL A 54 7.52 0.00 -4.57
C VAL A 54 7.93 -1.11 -3.59
N SER A 55 8.28 -0.75 -2.36
CA SER A 55 8.33 -1.66 -1.22
C SER A 55 7.13 -1.34 -0.34
N ALA A 56 6.24 -2.29 -0.11
CA ALA A 56 4.99 -2.08 0.61
C ALA A 56 4.93 -2.96 1.84
N ILE A 57 4.65 -2.35 3.00
CA ILE A 57 4.49 -3.03 4.28
C ILE A 57 3.10 -2.71 4.83
N PHE A 58 2.27 -3.73 5.00
CA PHE A 58 0.90 -3.56 5.49
C PHE A 58 0.34 -4.83 6.15
N PRO A 59 -0.66 -4.72 7.04
CA PRO A 59 -1.31 -5.86 7.67
C PRO A 59 -1.98 -6.83 6.69
N GLU A 60 -2.00 -8.12 7.01
CA GLU A 60 -2.80 -9.13 6.29
C GLU A 60 -4.30 -8.79 6.32
N SER A 61 -4.75 -8.15 7.42
CA SER A 61 -6.12 -7.67 7.55
C SER A 61 -6.54 -6.66 6.48
N ALA A 62 -5.58 -6.00 5.82
CA ALA A 62 -5.86 -5.12 4.69
C ALA A 62 -6.48 -5.84 3.49
N LEU A 63 -6.21 -7.13 3.33
CA LEU A 63 -6.86 -7.96 2.32
C LEU A 63 -8.15 -8.57 2.87
N ALA A 64 -8.14 -8.99 4.13
CA ALA A 64 -9.28 -9.63 4.78
C ALA A 64 -10.48 -8.71 4.97
N CYS A 65 -10.28 -7.38 5.00
CA CYS A 65 -11.37 -6.41 5.12
C CYS A 65 -12.19 -6.25 3.83
N ALA A 66 -11.72 -6.75 2.69
CA ALA A 66 -12.42 -6.67 1.42
C ALA A 66 -13.33 -7.90 1.19
N PRO A 67 -14.43 -7.76 0.43
CA PRO A 67 -15.23 -8.90 -0.02
C PRO A 67 -14.38 -9.94 -0.74
N ASP A 68 -14.76 -11.22 -0.66
CA ASP A 68 -13.95 -12.36 -1.13
C ASP A 68 -13.43 -12.20 -2.57
N SER A 69 -14.31 -11.83 -3.51
CA SER A 69 -13.91 -11.59 -4.91
C SER A 69 -12.93 -10.43 -5.07
N VAL A 70 -13.12 -9.34 -4.33
CA VAL A 70 -12.24 -8.16 -4.35
C VAL A 70 -10.88 -8.48 -3.72
N ARG A 71 -10.88 -9.29 -2.67
CA ARG A 71 -9.68 -9.79 -2.02
C ARG A 71 -8.87 -10.67 -2.96
N ALA A 72 -9.51 -11.63 -3.63
CA ALA A 72 -8.86 -12.52 -4.58
C ALA A 72 -8.24 -11.74 -5.75
N ASP A 73 -8.99 -10.79 -6.34
CA ASP A 73 -8.50 -9.89 -7.38
C ASP A 73 -7.26 -9.10 -6.92
N GLN A 74 -7.33 -8.50 -5.74
CA GLN A 74 -6.26 -7.69 -5.19
C GLN A 74 -5.01 -8.52 -4.91
N ALA A 75 -5.18 -9.73 -4.35
CA ALA A 75 -4.07 -10.62 -4.07
C ALA A 75 -3.38 -11.10 -5.35
N GLY A 76 -4.16 -11.49 -6.37
CA GLY A 76 -3.66 -11.83 -7.70
C GLY A 76 -2.92 -10.67 -8.36
N HIS A 77 -3.44 -9.45 -8.23
CA HIS A 77 -2.78 -8.25 -8.76
C HIS A 77 -1.43 -7.97 -8.08
N LEU A 78 -1.34 -8.10 -6.76
CA LEU A 78 -0.08 -7.92 -6.02
C LEU A 78 0.97 -8.97 -6.42
N LEU A 79 0.55 -10.23 -6.60
CA LEU A 79 1.44 -11.29 -7.09
C LEU A 79 2.01 -10.95 -8.46
N LYS A 80 1.16 -10.49 -9.39
CA LYS A 80 1.59 -10.04 -10.72
C LYS A 80 2.63 -8.92 -10.61
N LEU A 81 2.36 -7.87 -9.84
CA LEU A 81 3.30 -6.76 -9.64
C LEU A 81 4.63 -7.21 -9.01
N SER A 82 4.60 -8.20 -8.12
CA SER A 82 5.81 -8.79 -7.55
C SER A 82 6.60 -9.62 -8.55
N GLN A 83 5.94 -10.40 -9.40
CA GLN A 83 6.59 -11.17 -10.47
C GLN A 83 7.24 -10.25 -11.53
N GLU A 84 6.60 -9.13 -11.85
CA GLU A 84 7.14 -8.10 -12.75
C GLU A 84 8.27 -7.27 -12.10
N GLY A 85 8.59 -7.50 -10.82
CA GLY A 85 9.61 -6.75 -10.08
C GLY A 85 9.23 -5.30 -9.79
N ARG A 86 7.96 -4.93 -9.95
CA ARG A 86 7.42 -3.59 -9.71
C ARG A 86 7.16 -3.34 -8.22
N ALA A 87 6.77 -4.39 -7.48
CA ALA A 87 6.45 -4.30 -6.06
C ALA A 87 7.11 -5.40 -5.22
N ARG A 88 7.60 -5.06 -4.03
CA ARG A 88 7.92 -6.02 -2.96
C ARG A 88 6.85 -5.87 -1.88
N VAL A 89 6.08 -6.92 -1.66
CA VAL A 89 4.97 -6.90 -0.69
C VAL A 89 5.39 -7.64 0.58
N HIS A 90 5.24 -6.97 1.70
CA HIS A 90 5.59 -7.45 3.04
C HIS A 90 4.35 -7.41 3.91
N LEU A 91 3.76 -8.58 4.14
CA LEU A 91 2.56 -8.72 4.93
C LEU A 91 2.89 -8.82 6.42
N VAL A 92 2.15 -8.09 7.24
CA VAL A 92 2.26 -8.15 8.70
C VAL A 92 1.11 -9.02 9.23
N PRO A 93 1.38 -10.13 9.95
CA PRO A 93 0.31 -11.01 10.45
C PRO A 93 -0.61 -10.33 11.47
N GLY A 94 -0.09 -9.33 12.17
CA GLY A 94 -0.85 -8.50 13.11
C GLY A 94 -1.05 -7.08 12.61
N VAL A 95 -1.26 -6.17 13.55
CA VAL A 95 -1.44 -4.73 13.27
C VAL A 95 -0.17 -3.95 13.55
N LEU A 96 0.03 -2.86 12.81
CA LEU A 96 1.15 -1.93 13.02
C LEU A 96 0.75 -0.83 14.02
N VAL A 97 0.69 -1.16 15.32
CA VAL A 97 0.17 -0.25 16.37
C VAL A 97 0.85 1.13 16.39
N GLY A 98 2.15 1.19 16.09
CA GLY A 98 2.91 2.45 16.06
C GLY A 98 2.73 3.28 14.79
N VAL A 99 2.03 2.77 13.77
CA VAL A 99 1.78 3.45 12.50
C VAL A 99 0.34 3.94 12.51
N THR A 100 0.13 5.22 12.82
CA THR A 100 -1.23 5.78 12.98
C THR A 100 -1.80 6.34 11.68
N SER A 101 -0.98 6.51 10.65
CA SER A 101 -1.36 6.98 9.32
C SER A 101 -0.45 6.37 8.26
N PRO A 102 -0.93 6.23 7.01
CA PRO A 102 -0.06 5.92 5.89
C PRO A 102 1.11 6.88 5.79
N PHE A 103 2.28 6.35 5.49
CA PHE A 103 3.42 7.17 5.14
C PHE A 103 4.27 6.53 4.05
N GLN A 104 5.01 7.36 3.33
CA GLN A 104 5.89 6.94 2.25
C GLN A 104 7.26 7.60 2.41
N VAL A 105 8.33 6.85 2.18
CA VAL A 105 9.70 7.36 2.09
C VAL A 105 10.17 7.19 0.65
N TYR A 106 10.30 8.30 -0.06
CA TYR A 106 10.76 8.34 -1.44
C TYR A 106 12.27 8.51 -1.50
N ARG A 107 12.91 7.74 -2.39
CA ARG A 107 14.28 8.00 -2.85
C ARG A 107 14.25 8.45 -4.30
N LEU A 108 14.60 9.71 -4.51
CA LEU A 108 14.58 10.40 -5.81
C LEU A 108 15.80 10.03 -6.65
N ARG A 109 15.86 10.54 -7.89
CA ARG A 109 16.96 10.23 -8.83
C ARG A 109 18.29 10.87 -8.44
N ASP A 110 18.26 11.96 -7.70
CA ASP A 110 19.43 12.68 -7.17
C ASP A 110 19.81 12.20 -5.76
N GLU A 111 19.37 10.99 -5.37
CA GLU A 111 19.56 10.38 -4.05
C GLU A 111 18.95 11.19 -2.88
N LYS A 112 18.22 12.28 -3.15
CA LYS A 112 17.45 12.97 -2.12
C LYS A 112 16.30 12.10 -1.66
N GLU A 113 15.97 12.28 -0.38
CA GLU A 113 14.83 11.63 0.21
C GLU A 113 13.78 12.63 0.66
N VAL A 114 12.54 12.24 0.49
CA VAL A 114 11.36 12.99 0.93
C VAL A 114 10.43 11.97 1.56
N ALA A 115 9.92 12.28 2.74
CA ALA A 115 8.87 11.50 3.35
C ALA A 115 7.53 12.22 3.19
N THR A 116 6.46 11.46 3.15
CA THR A 116 5.10 11.97 3.17
C THR A 116 4.25 11.17 4.13
N SER A 117 3.24 11.79 4.72
CA SER A 117 2.26 11.09 5.55
C SER A 117 0.87 11.65 5.28
N ASP A 118 -0.11 10.75 5.21
CA ASP A 118 -1.48 11.10 4.92
C ASP A 118 -2.21 11.58 6.17
N HIS A 119 -2.97 12.65 6.02
CA HIS A 119 -3.87 13.20 7.01
C HIS A 119 -5.26 13.36 6.38
N VAL A 120 -6.31 13.44 7.20
CA VAL A 120 -7.70 13.58 6.70
C VAL A 120 -7.90 14.82 5.81
N ARG A 121 -7.05 15.84 5.96
CA ARG A 121 -7.07 17.08 5.17
C ARG A 121 -6.13 17.06 3.94
N GLY A 122 -5.40 15.97 3.72
CA GLY A 122 -4.41 15.85 2.64
C GLY A 122 -3.07 15.30 3.14
N THR A 123 -2.07 15.32 2.26
CA THR A 123 -0.75 14.76 2.54
C THR A 123 0.20 15.84 3.04
N VAL A 124 0.99 15.53 4.07
CA VAL A 124 2.06 16.38 4.60
C VAL A 124 3.39 15.87 4.06
N VAL A 125 4.28 16.79 3.67
CA VAL A 125 5.61 16.50 3.10
C VAL A 125 6.70 16.87 4.09
N PHE A 126 7.68 16.00 4.24
CA PHE A 126 8.80 16.14 5.17
C PHE A 126 10.13 15.96 4.43
N SER A 127 11.05 16.89 4.63
CA SER A 127 12.40 16.87 4.04
C SER A 127 13.52 17.09 5.05
N GLU A 128 13.19 17.40 6.31
CA GLU A 128 14.20 17.61 7.36
C GLU A 128 14.87 16.29 7.75
N PRO A 129 16.20 16.26 7.97
CA PRO A 129 16.92 15.03 8.28
C PRO A 129 16.38 14.26 9.51
N SER A 130 15.94 14.97 10.55
CA SER A 130 15.34 14.37 11.74
C SER A 130 14.02 13.65 11.44
N ASP A 131 13.18 14.24 10.59
CA ASP A 131 11.90 13.64 10.19
C ASP A 131 12.15 12.40 9.36
N LEU A 132 13.04 12.50 8.36
CA LEU A 132 13.43 11.36 7.52
C LEU A 132 13.98 10.20 8.36
N THR A 133 14.77 10.50 9.38
CA THR A 133 15.30 9.47 10.31
C THR A 133 14.15 8.76 11.03
N ARG A 134 13.19 9.51 11.58
CA ARG A 134 12.02 8.95 12.25
C ARG A 134 11.19 8.04 11.33
N PHE A 135 10.93 8.46 10.09
CA PHE A 135 10.17 7.64 9.13
C PHE A 135 10.91 6.35 8.76
N ARG A 136 12.23 6.41 8.53
CA ARG A 136 13.04 5.22 8.24
C ARG A 136 13.05 4.24 9.40
N ASP A 137 13.18 4.73 10.63
CA ASP A 137 13.17 3.88 11.82
C ASP A 137 11.82 3.19 12.00
N LEU A 138 10.72 3.90 11.76
CA LEU A 138 9.38 3.33 11.80
C LEU A 138 9.16 2.30 10.69
N ALA A 139 9.63 2.56 9.47
CA ALA A 139 9.55 1.61 8.37
C ALA A 139 10.38 0.35 8.64
N ARG A 140 11.59 0.51 9.21
CA ARG A 140 12.44 -0.61 9.62
C ARG A 140 11.77 -1.46 10.70
N ALA A 141 11.14 -0.83 11.69
CA ALA A 141 10.38 -1.54 12.72
C ALA A 141 9.18 -2.29 12.11
N ALA A 142 8.39 -1.64 11.25
CA ALA A 142 7.28 -2.26 10.54
C ALA A 142 7.73 -3.48 9.71
N ARG A 143 8.88 -3.36 9.03
CA ARG A 143 9.48 -4.45 8.27
C ARG A 143 9.89 -5.64 9.16
N GLY A 144 10.35 -5.37 10.38
CA GLY A 144 10.70 -6.38 11.38
C GLY A 144 9.51 -7.21 11.89
N TYR A 145 8.30 -6.63 11.86
CA TYR A 145 7.05 -7.34 12.16
C TYR A 145 6.47 -8.10 10.96
N ALA A 146 6.90 -7.75 9.75
CA ALA A 146 6.40 -8.36 8.54
C ALA A 146 7.01 -9.75 8.33
N ARG A 147 6.25 -10.62 7.65
CA ARG A 147 6.75 -11.92 7.22
C ARG A 147 7.97 -11.80 6.30
N PRO A 148 8.78 -12.86 6.20
CA PRO A 148 9.67 -13.05 5.07
C PRO A 148 8.93 -12.84 3.74
N LEU A 149 9.64 -12.34 2.72
CA LEU A 149 9.02 -12.03 1.43
C LEU A 149 8.36 -13.27 0.80
N SER A 150 9.02 -14.42 0.84
CA SER A 150 8.49 -15.69 0.33
C SER A 150 7.18 -16.10 1.01
N GLU A 151 7.08 -15.93 2.33
CA GLU A 151 5.85 -16.21 3.06
C GLU A 151 4.74 -15.21 2.74
N SER A 152 5.07 -13.92 2.60
CA SER A 152 4.09 -12.91 2.14
C SER A 152 3.50 -13.31 0.78
N LEU A 153 4.33 -13.76 -0.15
CA LEU A 153 3.88 -14.23 -1.47
C LEU A 153 3.04 -15.52 -1.37
N ARG A 154 3.36 -16.43 -0.46
CA ARG A 154 2.53 -17.63 -0.20
C ARG A 154 1.14 -17.23 0.29
N VAL A 155 1.07 -16.33 1.27
CA VAL A 155 -0.20 -15.83 1.82
C VAL A 155 -1.03 -15.12 0.74
N LEU A 156 -0.42 -14.32 -0.13
CA LEU A 156 -1.11 -13.73 -1.28
C LEU A 156 -1.63 -14.78 -2.26
N LYS A 157 -0.89 -15.87 -2.48
CA LYS A 157 -1.33 -16.95 -3.36
C LYS A 157 -2.58 -17.64 -2.80
N GLU A 158 -2.58 -17.94 -1.50
CA GLU A 158 -3.74 -18.52 -0.81
C GLU A 158 -4.96 -17.59 -0.88
N ALA A 159 -4.77 -16.29 -0.68
CA ALA A 159 -5.83 -15.30 -0.80
C ALA A 159 -6.40 -15.17 -2.23
N ALA A 160 -5.56 -15.35 -3.26
CA ALA A 160 -5.97 -15.29 -4.66
C ALA A 160 -6.73 -16.55 -5.11
N GLU A 161 -6.46 -17.69 -4.46
CA GLU A 161 -7.13 -18.97 -4.69
C GLU A 161 -8.39 -19.14 -3.81
N ASP A 162 -8.74 -18.09 -3.04
CA ASP A 162 -9.85 -18.04 -2.07
C ASP A 162 -9.81 -19.17 -1.02
N ALA A 163 -8.59 -19.56 -0.64
CA ALA A 163 -8.29 -20.63 0.31
C ALA A 163 -7.98 -20.10 1.72
N TRP A 164 -8.57 -18.96 2.10
CA TRP A 164 -8.33 -18.24 3.37
C TRP A 164 -9.32 -18.57 4.47
#